data_AF-A0A7R9EMD2-F1
#
_entry.id   AF-A0A7R9EMD2-F1
#
_cell.length_a   1.000
_cell.length_b   1.000
_cell.length_c   1.000
_cell.angle_alpha   90.00
_cell.angle_beta   90.00
_cell.angle_gamma   90.00
#
_symmetry.space_group_name_H-M   'P 1'
#
loop_
_entity.id
_entity.type
_entity.pdbx_description
1 polymer ?
#
loop_
_entity_poly.entity_id
_entity_poly.type
_entity_poly.pdbx_seq_one_letter_code
_entity_poly.pdbx_strand_id
1 'polypeptide(L)'
;MNLFVVRDVIHTLIHLLRGGGLLVDPVGHFFGRFCTMILPSRSGELSKFLGVIVSSLVPLACQNTKVLNLLTTLVVKNEVHLYEAIKLVDPFPPDPEFLPLREVYCRIKYAAGPFSLDDEVKQFLGVASGHLGCRVEGLHHLRKQVDPFQ
;
A
#
# COMPACT_ATOMS: atom_id res chain seq x y z
N MET A 1 10.23 -20.09 -10.37
CA MET A 1 11.18 -20.03 -9.24
C MET A 1 11.34 -18.64 -8.58
N ASN A 2 10.81 -17.54 -9.16
CA ASN A 2 11.07 -16.16 -8.68
C ASN A 2 10.11 -15.57 -7.61
N LEU A 3 8.85 -16.03 -7.53
CA LEU A 3 7.85 -15.44 -6.62
C LEU A 3 8.20 -15.64 -5.14
N PHE A 4 8.73 -16.82 -4.79
CA PHE A 4 9.08 -17.18 -3.42
C PHE A 4 10.19 -16.28 -2.87
N VAL A 5 11.22 -16.00 -3.66
CA VAL A 5 12.32 -15.11 -3.26
C VAL A 5 11.82 -13.68 -3.05
N VAL A 6 11.01 -13.15 -3.98
CA VAL A 6 10.44 -11.80 -3.85
C VAL A 6 9.57 -11.70 -2.60
N ARG A 7 8.69 -12.68 -2.38
CA ARG A 7 7.87 -12.79 -1.18
C ARG A 7 8.73 -12.79 0.07
N ASP A 8 9.68 -13.71 0.17
CA ASP A 8 10.46 -13.92 1.40
C ASP A 8 11.32 -12.68 1.72
N VAL A 9 11.86 -12.00 0.70
CA VAL A 9 12.55 -10.71 0.87
C VAL A 9 11.57 -9.65 1.36
N ILE A 10 10.40 -9.48 0.75
CA ILE A 10 9.40 -8.49 1.18
C ILE A 10 8.97 -8.73 2.63
N HIS A 11 8.62 -9.97 2.99
CA HIS A 11 8.19 -10.30 4.35
C HIS A 11 9.31 -10.08 5.36
N THR A 12 10.54 -10.43 5.02
CA THR A 12 11.70 -10.18 5.88
C THR A 12 11.92 -8.68 6.10
N LEU A 13 11.87 -7.88 5.03
CA LEU A 13 12.04 -6.42 5.14
C LEU A 13 10.92 -5.76 5.94
N ILE A 14 9.67 -6.17 5.73
CA ILE A 14 8.53 -5.72 6.54
C ILE A 14 8.74 -6.08 8.02
N HIS A 15 9.16 -7.33 8.29
CA HIS A 15 9.40 -7.78 9.66
C HIS A 15 10.50 -6.95 10.34
N LEU A 16 11.61 -6.69 9.64
CA LEU A 16 12.70 -5.86 10.14
C LEU A 16 12.25 -4.41 10.40
N LEU A 17 11.42 -3.83 9.52
CA LEU A 17 10.87 -2.49 9.72
C LEU A 17 9.94 -2.41 10.93
N ARG A 18 9.12 -3.44 11.15
CA ARG A 18 8.25 -3.56 12.33
C ARG A 18 9.04 -3.74 13.63
N GLY A 19 10.24 -4.32 13.56
CA GLY A 19 11.16 -4.44 14.69
C GLY A 19 11.64 -3.09 15.24
N GLY A 20 11.52 -2.01 14.45
CA GLY A 20 11.86 -0.67 14.90
C GLY A 20 13.36 -0.43 15.13
N GLY A 21 13.68 0.64 15.84
CA GLY A 21 15.04 0.99 16.25
C GLY A 21 15.95 1.50 15.11
N LEU A 22 17.27 1.32 15.30
CA LEU A 22 18.30 1.87 14.41
C LEU A 22 18.29 1.26 12.99
N LEU A 23 17.56 0.18 12.78
CA LEU A 23 17.49 -0.52 11.49
C LEU A 23 16.41 0.02 10.56
N VAL A 24 15.45 0.83 11.05
CA VAL A 24 14.31 1.30 10.25
C VAL A 24 14.77 2.04 9.00
N ASP A 25 15.72 2.96 9.16
CA ASP A 25 16.23 3.80 8.08
C ASP A 25 17.02 2.99 7.02
N PRO A 26 18.05 2.19 7.35
CA PRO A 26 18.78 1.42 6.36
C PRO A 26 17.91 0.34 5.69
N VAL A 27 17.00 -0.30 6.43
CA VAL A 27 16.08 -1.29 5.87
C VAL A 27 15.07 -0.63 4.95
N GLY A 28 14.51 0.53 5.32
CA GLY A 28 13.57 1.27 4.48
C GLY A 28 14.22 1.73 3.17
N HIS A 29 15.46 2.23 3.25
CA HIS A 29 16.23 2.59 2.06
C HIS A 29 16.51 1.39 1.16
N PHE A 30 16.96 0.26 1.73
CA PHE A 30 17.17 -0.97 0.97
C PHE A 30 15.88 -1.47 0.31
N PHE A 31 14.76 -1.43 1.04
CA PHE A 31 13.47 -1.88 0.52
C PHE A 31 13.01 -1.03 -0.67
N GLY A 32 13.13 0.30 -0.57
CA GLY A 32 12.80 1.19 -1.68
C GLY A 32 13.65 0.93 -2.92
N ARG A 33 14.95 0.70 -2.73
CA ARG A 33 15.87 0.35 -3.82
C ARG A 33 15.56 -1.01 -4.42
N PHE A 34 15.28 -2.01 -3.59
CA PHE A 34 14.90 -3.35 -4.01
C PHE A 34 13.65 -3.30 -4.90
N CYS A 35 12.59 -2.64 -4.45
CA CYS A 35 11.36 -2.49 -5.22
C CYS A 35 11.62 -1.77 -6.56
N THR A 36 12.31 -0.62 -6.54
CA THR A 36 12.62 0.15 -7.75
C THR A 36 13.43 -0.67 -8.76
N MET A 37 14.32 -1.53 -8.30
CA MET A 37 15.15 -2.38 -9.16
C MET A 37 14.34 -3.52 -9.81
N ILE A 38 13.41 -4.14 -9.10
CA ILE A 38 12.66 -5.29 -9.62
C ILE A 38 11.42 -4.90 -10.41
N LEU A 39 10.84 -3.74 -10.15
CA LEU A 39 9.59 -3.26 -10.75
C LEU A 39 9.57 -3.31 -12.29
N PRO A 40 10.62 -2.90 -13.02
CA PRO A 40 10.62 -2.96 -14.49
C PRO A 40 10.44 -4.36 -15.08
N SER A 41 10.88 -5.41 -14.37
CA SER A 41 10.86 -6.79 -14.87
C SER A 41 9.93 -7.72 -14.12
N ARG A 42 9.46 -7.32 -12.93
CA ARG A 42 8.73 -8.17 -11.97
C ARG A 42 7.62 -7.40 -11.24
N SER A 43 7.03 -6.42 -11.92
CA SER A 43 5.89 -5.66 -11.38
C SER A 43 4.72 -6.55 -11.00
N GLY A 44 4.45 -7.61 -11.77
CA GLY A 44 3.36 -8.56 -11.52
C GLY A 44 3.53 -9.35 -10.21
N GLU A 45 4.76 -9.72 -9.85
CA GLU A 45 5.05 -10.38 -8.56
C GLU A 45 4.93 -9.39 -7.40
N LEU A 46 5.50 -8.19 -7.51
CA LEU A 46 5.44 -7.19 -6.44
C LEU A 46 3.99 -6.71 -6.20
N SER A 47 3.21 -6.55 -7.28
CA SER A 47 1.80 -6.15 -7.24
C SER A 47 0.96 -7.01 -6.31
N LYS A 48 1.22 -8.32 -6.27
CA LYS A 48 0.50 -9.27 -5.40
C LYS A 48 0.73 -9.00 -3.91
N PHE A 49 1.83 -8.35 -3.57
CA PHE A 49 2.20 -8.03 -2.19
C PHE A 49 1.96 -6.56 -1.85
N LEU A 50 1.59 -5.70 -2.81
CA LEU A 50 1.45 -4.26 -2.58
C LEU A 50 0.47 -3.96 -1.44
N GLY A 51 -0.66 -4.65 -1.35
CA GLY A 51 -1.61 -4.49 -0.25
C GLY A 51 -0.99 -4.79 1.12
N VAL A 52 -0.19 -5.86 1.23
CA VAL A 52 0.52 -6.21 2.47
C VAL A 52 1.61 -5.19 2.80
N ILE A 53 2.33 -4.72 1.79
CA ILE A 53 3.35 -3.68 1.95
C ILE A 53 2.71 -2.39 2.46
N VAL A 54 1.69 -1.88 1.77
CA VAL A 54 1.02 -0.63 2.14
C VAL A 54 0.45 -0.71 3.55
N SER A 55 -0.37 -1.72 3.83
CA SER A 55 -0.96 -1.90 5.17
C SER A 55 0.07 -2.06 6.30
N SER A 56 1.22 -2.67 6.01
CA SER A 56 2.29 -2.82 7.01
C SER A 56 3.09 -1.55 7.24
N LEU A 57 3.26 -0.74 6.19
CA LEU A 57 4.10 0.45 6.23
C LEU A 57 3.32 1.70 6.62
N VAL A 58 2.02 1.77 6.38
CA VAL A 58 1.18 2.94 6.74
C VAL A 58 1.30 3.30 8.23
N PRO A 59 1.13 2.35 9.19
CA PRO A 59 1.28 2.68 10.62
C PRO A 59 2.70 3.17 10.98
N LEU A 60 3.72 2.66 10.29
CA LEU A 60 5.12 3.04 10.51
C LEU A 60 5.44 4.41 9.88
N ALA A 61 4.80 4.75 8.77
CA ALA A 61 4.98 6.00 8.06
C ALA A 61 4.51 7.21 8.88
N CYS A 62 3.49 7.04 9.73
CA CYS A 62 3.03 8.07 10.66
C CYS A 62 4.10 8.48 11.70
N GLN A 63 5.10 7.63 11.93
CA GLN A 63 6.14 7.85 12.94
C GLN A 63 7.54 8.01 12.32
N ASN A 64 7.70 7.69 11.03
CA ASN A 64 9.00 7.69 10.36
C ASN A 64 8.87 8.19 8.91
N THR A 65 9.44 9.37 8.66
CA THR A 65 9.44 10.02 7.34
C THR A 65 10.17 9.22 6.26
N LYS A 66 11.13 8.35 6.60
CA LYS A 66 11.79 7.46 5.63
C LYS A 66 10.85 6.37 5.14
N VAL A 67 10.01 5.83 6.03
CA VAL A 67 8.98 4.86 5.65
C VAL A 67 7.89 5.52 4.80
N LEU A 68 7.53 6.77 5.11
CA LEU A 68 6.66 7.56 4.23
C LEU A 68 7.29 7.77 2.85
N ASN A 69 8.57 8.13 2.78
CA ASN A 69 9.29 8.29 1.50
C ASN A 69 9.35 6.99 0.69
N LEU A 70 9.44 5.83 1.35
CA LEU A 70 9.33 4.52 0.73
C LEU A 70 7.95 4.32 0.09
N LEU A 71 6.86 4.60 0.84
CA LEU A 71 5.50 4.54 0.30
C LEU A 71 5.33 5.49 -0.89
N THR A 72 5.81 6.73 -0.78
CA THR A 72 5.75 7.71 -1.87
C THR A 72 6.51 7.22 -3.10
N THR A 73 7.65 6.57 -2.93
CA THR A 73 8.40 5.99 -4.05
C THR A 73 7.62 4.86 -4.73
N LEU A 74 6.96 3.99 -3.97
CA LEU A 74 6.17 2.90 -4.53
C LEU A 74 4.93 3.42 -5.26
N VAL A 75 4.14 4.26 -4.61
CA VAL A 75 2.80 4.63 -5.08
C VAL A 75 2.86 5.77 -6.08
N VAL A 76 3.70 6.78 -5.85
CA VAL A 76 3.78 7.97 -6.71
C VAL A 76 4.79 7.77 -7.84
N LYS A 77 6.04 7.43 -7.51
CA LYS A 77 7.11 7.36 -8.52
C LYS A 77 7.01 6.14 -9.43
N ASN A 78 6.41 5.05 -8.95
CA ASN A 78 6.31 3.79 -9.68
C ASN A 78 4.87 3.41 -10.03
N GLU A 79 3.97 4.40 -10.09
CA GLU A 79 2.55 4.16 -10.35
C GLU A 79 2.29 3.39 -11.66
N VAL A 80 3.09 3.66 -12.71
CA VAL A 80 2.94 3.02 -14.01
C VAL A 80 3.11 1.50 -13.92
N HIS A 81 3.98 1.04 -13.01
CA HIS A 81 4.24 -0.38 -12.80
C HIS A 81 3.25 -1.03 -11.81
N LEU A 82 2.59 -0.23 -10.97
CA LEU A 82 1.74 -0.71 -9.88
C LEU A 82 0.28 -0.31 -10.02
N TYR A 83 -0.11 0.24 -11.17
CA TYR A 83 -1.42 0.86 -11.39
C TYR A 83 -2.60 -0.02 -10.96
N GLU A 84 -2.67 -1.27 -11.45
CA GLU A 84 -3.75 -2.19 -11.08
C GLU A 84 -3.69 -2.63 -9.62
N ALA A 85 -2.50 -2.72 -9.03
CA ALA A 85 -2.36 -3.07 -7.62
C ALA A 85 -2.77 -1.90 -6.71
N ILE A 86 -2.46 -0.65 -7.09
CA ILE A 86 -2.82 0.56 -6.35
C ILE A 86 -4.35 0.72 -6.31
N LYS A 87 -5.08 0.33 -7.37
CA LYS A 87 -6.55 0.33 -7.33
C LYS A 87 -7.10 -0.52 -6.19
N LEU A 88 -6.42 -1.61 -5.86
CA LEU A 88 -6.89 -2.64 -4.93
C LEU A 88 -6.45 -2.42 -3.47
N VAL A 89 -5.51 -1.51 -3.21
CA VAL A 89 -5.10 -1.22 -1.83
C VAL A 89 -6.17 -0.45 -1.07
N ASP A 90 -6.11 -0.51 0.25
CA ASP A 90 -6.97 0.30 1.09
C ASP A 90 -6.62 1.80 0.97
N PRO A 91 -7.58 2.69 1.22
CA PRO A 91 -7.34 4.13 1.20
C PRO A 91 -6.27 4.54 2.20
N PHE A 92 -5.46 5.53 1.83
CA PHE A 92 -4.43 6.08 2.71
C PHE A 92 -5.04 6.97 3.82
N PRO A 93 -4.38 7.10 4.99
CA PRO A 93 -4.83 7.95 6.10
C PRO A 93 -5.08 9.41 5.69
N PRO A 94 -6.00 10.12 6.36
CA PRO A 94 -6.34 11.49 6.01
C PRO A 94 -5.25 12.52 6.37
N ASP A 95 -4.21 12.10 7.10
CA ASP A 95 -3.11 12.95 7.54
C ASP A 95 -2.42 13.68 6.36
N PRO A 96 -2.00 14.94 6.54
CA PRO A 96 -1.49 15.77 5.45
C PRO A 96 -0.22 15.19 4.80
N GLU A 97 0.57 14.42 5.54
CA GLU A 97 1.76 13.74 5.06
C GLU A 97 1.44 12.70 3.97
N PHE A 98 0.23 12.13 3.96
CA PHE A 98 -0.22 11.16 2.98
C PHE A 98 -0.97 11.80 1.79
N LEU A 99 -1.07 13.13 1.73
CA LEU A 99 -1.77 13.83 0.65
C LEU A 99 -1.30 13.40 -0.75
N PRO A 100 0.02 13.31 -1.06
CA PRO A 100 0.46 12.88 -2.38
C PRO A 100 0.05 11.44 -2.72
N LEU A 101 0.06 10.55 -1.72
CA LEU A 101 -0.36 9.16 -1.86
C LEU A 101 -1.86 9.07 -2.16
N ARG A 102 -2.66 9.89 -1.48
CA ARG A 102 -4.11 9.98 -1.68
C ARG A 102 -4.47 10.53 -3.04
N GLU A 103 -3.78 11.56 -3.52
CA GLU A 103 -4.04 12.14 -4.84
C GLU A 103 -3.83 11.10 -5.95
N VAL A 104 -2.70 10.38 -5.90
CA VAL A 104 -2.42 9.30 -6.86
C VAL A 104 -3.42 8.17 -6.73
N TYR A 105 -3.71 7.71 -5.51
CA TYR A 105 -4.70 6.67 -5.26
C TYR A 105 -6.07 7.02 -5.82
N CYS A 106 -6.59 8.21 -5.52
CA CYS A 106 -7.88 8.68 -6.00
C CYS A 106 -7.89 8.80 -7.53
N ARG A 107 -6.84 9.37 -8.13
CA ARG A 107 -6.71 9.46 -9.59
C ARG A 107 -6.76 8.09 -10.24
N ILE A 108 -6.09 7.10 -9.67
CA ILE A 108 -6.02 5.73 -10.20
C ILE A 108 -7.34 4.97 -9.98
N LYS A 109 -7.92 5.04 -8.77
CA LYS A 109 -9.14 4.32 -8.38
C LYS A 109 -10.37 4.83 -9.12
N TYR A 110 -10.52 6.15 -9.23
CA TYR A 110 -11.68 6.78 -9.86
C TYR A 110 -11.46 7.11 -11.35
N ALA A 111 -10.37 6.64 -11.96
CA ALA A 111 -10.08 6.84 -13.38
C ALA A 111 -11.18 6.29 -14.30
N ALA A 112 -11.88 5.23 -13.89
CA ALA A 112 -12.94 4.58 -14.64
C ALA A 112 -14.35 5.14 -14.36
N GLY A 113 -14.46 6.16 -13.51
CA GLY A 113 -15.74 6.73 -13.04
C GLY A 113 -15.92 6.64 -11.53
N PRO A 114 -17.01 7.24 -10.99
CA PRO A 114 -17.32 7.17 -9.57
C PRO A 114 -17.64 5.73 -9.16
N PHE A 115 -17.03 5.26 -8.08
CA PHE A 115 -17.42 3.99 -7.45
C PHE A 115 -18.67 4.19 -6.61
N SER A 116 -19.63 3.27 -6.71
CA SER A 116 -20.75 3.22 -5.77
C SER A 116 -20.32 2.58 -4.44
N LEU A 117 -21.10 2.80 -3.39
CA LEU A 117 -20.90 2.12 -2.09
C LEU A 117 -20.85 0.59 -2.26
N ASP A 118 -21.70 0.04 -3.14
CA ASP A 118 -21.75 -1.39 -3.42
C ASP A 118 -20.45 -1.89 -4.09
N ASP A 119 -19.87 -1.10 -5.00
CA ASP A 119 -18.58 -1.40 -5.61
C ASP A 119 -17.45 -1.36 -4.59
N GLU A 120 -17.47 -0.41 -3.65
CA GLU A 120 -16.49 -0.34 -2.57
C GLU A 120 -16.59 -1.52 -1.60
N VAL A 121 -17.80 -1.94 -1.24
CA VAL A 121 -18.03 -3.13 -0.42
C VAL A 121 -17.59 -4.39 -1.16
N LYS A 122 -17.93 -4.54 -2.44
CA LYS A 122 -17.48 -5.66 -3.28
C LYS A 122 -15.96 -5.70 -3.40
N GLN A 123 -15.29 -4.56 -3.54
CA GLN A 123 -13.83 -4.49 -3.57
C GLN A 123 -13.23 -4.85 -2.20
N PHE A 124 -13.84 -4.35 -1.12
CA PHE A 124 -13.43 -4.67 0.24
C PHE A 124 -13.68 -6.14 0.61
N LEU A 125 -14.64 -6.84 0.00
CA LEU A 125 -14.87 -8.26 0.24
C LEU A 125 -14.13 -9.15 -0.78
N GLY A 126 -14.01 -8.73 -2.03
CA GLY A 126 -13.37 -9.50 -3.10
C GLY A 126 -11.85 -9.61 -2.93
N VAL A 127 -11.21 -8.57 -2.41
CA VAL A 127 -9.76 -8.59 -2.07
C VAL A 127 -9.51 -9.27 -0.71
N ALA A 128 -10.55 -9.49 0.10
CA ALA A 128 -10.44 -10.03 1.46
C ALA A 128 -10.04 -11.51 1.56
N SER A 129 -10.04 -12.26 0.45
CA SER A 129 -9.76 -13.71 0.45
C SER A 129 -8.33 -14.09 0.92
N GLY A 130 -7.42 -13.13 1.10
CA GLY A 130 -6.04 -13.42 1.55
C GLY A 130 -5.54 -12.70 2.81
N HIS A 131 -6.03 -11.49 3.13
CA HIS A 131 -5.32 -10.61 4.10
C HIS A 131 -6.24 -9.65 4.89
N LEU A 132 -7.38 -10.16 5.39
CA LEU A 132 -8.33 -9.38 6.23
C LEU A 132 -7.68 -8.70 7.45
N GLY A 133 -6.64 -9.30 8.04
CA GLY A 133 -5.97 -8.78 9.24
C GLY A 133 -5.25 -7.44 9.07
N CYS A 134 -5.14 -6.92 7.85
CA CYS A 134 -4.38 -5.72 7.54
C CYS A 134 -5.22 -4.53 7.03
N ARG A 135 -6.57 -4.60 7.08
CA ARG A 135 -7.47 -3.68 6.33
C ARG A 135 -8.24 -2.67 7.18
N VAL A 136 -7.57 -2.09 8.17
CA VAL A 136 -8.20 -1.18 9.14
C VAL A 136 -8.67 0.11 8.46
N GLU A 137 -7.85 0.68 7.57
CA GLU A 137 -8.19 1.90 6.83
C GLU A 137 -9.34 1.68 5.84
N GLY A 138 -9.42 0.50 5.21
CA GLY A 138 -10.54 0.12 4.35
C GLY A 138 -11.87 0.08 5.11
N LEU A 139 -11.86 -0.44 6.34
CA LEU A 139 -13.04 -0.43 7.22
C LEU A 139 -13.44 0.98 7.64
N HIS A 140 -12.46 1.82 8.00
CA HIS A 140 -12.73 3.21 8.36
C HIS A 140 -13.32 4.01 7.17
N HIS A 141 -12.83 3.74 5.96
CA HIS A 141 -13.38 4.35 4.75
C HIS A 141 -14.83 3.94 4.49
N LEU A 142 -15.12 2.63 4.52
CA LEU A 142 -16.49 2.13 4.35
C LEU A 142 -17.43 2.71 5.40
N ARG A 143 -17.00 2.77 6.67
CA ARG A 143 -17.80 3.36 7.75
C ARG A 143 -18.18 4.81 7.45
N LYS A 144 -17.23 5.63 6.97
CA LYS A 144 -17.49 7.03 6.59
C LYS A 144 -18.50 7.18 5.46
N GLN A 145 -18.60 6.21 4.55
CA GLN A 145 -19.58 6.26 3.47
C GLN A 145 -20.97 5.79 3.89
N VAL A 146 -21.06 4.95 4.92
CA VAL A 146 -22.34 4.47 5.47
C VAL A 146 -22.95 5.49 6.44
N ASP A 147 -22.13 6.20 7.20
CA ASP A 147 -22.58 7.22 8.16
C ASP A 147 -21.71 8.49 8.10
N PRO A 148 -22.00 9.42 7.16
CA PRO A 148 -21.15 10.59 6.90
C PRO A 148 -21.27 11.72 7.94
N PHE A 149 -22.07 11.57 9.00
CA PHE A 149 -22.43 12.65 9.95
C PHE A 149 -21.84 12.50 11.36
N GLN A 150 -20.75 11.74 11.54
CA GLN A 150 -20.09 11.57 12.84
C GLN A 150 -18.66 12.12 12.87
#